data_AF-A0A357CWE4-F1
#
_entry.id   AF-A0A357CWE4-F1
#
_cell.length_a   1.000
_cell.length_b   1.000
_cell.length_c   1.000
_cell.angle_alpha   90.00
_cell.angle_beta   90.00
_cell.angle_gamma   90.00
#
_symmetry.space_group_name_H-M   'P 1'
#
loop_
_entity.id
_entity.type
_entity.pdbx_description
1 polymer ?
#
loop_
_entity_poly.entity_id
_entity_poly.type
_entity_poly.pdbx_seq_one_letter_code
_entity_poly.pdbx_strand_id
1 'polypeptide(L)'
;MSIQQNGIFDGRKKPVITIVMDGVGISDRAEGNAVKAANTPTLDYLAKNYHCFKLKAHGTAVGLPSDDDMGNSEVGHNALGSGQVFEQGAKL
;
A
#
# COMPACT_ATOMS: atom_id res chain seq x y z
N MET A 1 0.62 17.61 -19.09
CA MET A 1 1.78 16.73 -18.93
C MET A 1 1.34 15.35 -19.39
N SER A 2 1.94 14.79 -20.45
CA SER A 2 1.58 13.44 -20.93
C SER A 2 2.54 12.44 -20.31
N ILE A 3 2.00 11.42 -19.63
CA ILE A 3 2.79 10.33 -19.07
C ILE A 3 3.21 9.45 -20.26
N GLN A 4 4.50 9.44 -20.59
CA GLN A 4 5.03 8.51 -21.58
C GLN A 4 5.28 7.17 -20.89
N GLN A 5 4.74 6.08 -21.45
CA GLN A 5 5.08 4.74 -21.00
C GLN A 5 6.59 4.52 -21.18
N ASN A 6 7.23 4.06 -20.12
CA ASN A 6 8.65 3.73 -20.14
C ASN A 6 8.87 2.54 -21.10
N GLY A 7 9.68 2.73 -22.15
CA GLY A 7 9.97 1.72 -23.18
C GLY A 7 10.74 0.49 -22.70
N ILE A 8 11.04 0.41 -21.39
CA ILE A 8 11.67 -0.76 -20.75
C ILE A 8 10.63 -1.87 -20.43
N PHE A 9 9.33 -1.55 -20.42
CA PHE A 9 8.28 -2.50 -20.05
C PHE A 9 7.25 -2.71 -21.16
N ASP A 10 7.31 -3.88 -21.82
CA ASP A 10 6.39 -4.30 -22.89
C ASP A 10 4.95 -4.60 -22.42
N GLY A 11 4.63 -4.34 -21.14
CA GLY A 11 3.34 -4.65 -20.56
C GLY A 11 3.18 -6.11 -20.13
N ARG A 12 2.02 -6.44 -19.53
CA ARG A 12 1.61 -7.83 -19.23
C ARG A 12 0.61 -8.31 -20.29
N LYS A 13 0.83 -9.51 -20.84
CA LYS A 13 -0.09 -10.14 -21.82
C LYS A 13 -1.41 -10.65 -21.23
N LYS A 14 -1.46 -10.83 -19.90
CA LYS A 14 -2.64 -11.29 -19.17
C LYS A 14 -3.17 -10.17 -18.28
N PRO A 15 -4.48 -10.18 -17.95
CA PRO A 15 -5.05 -9.21 -17.02
C PRO A 15 -4.27 -9.14 -15.72
N VAL A 16 -4.14 -7.93 -15.18
CA VAL A 16 -3.58 -7.67 -13.85
C VAL A 16 -4.71 -7.17 -12.97
N ILE A 17 -4.82 -7.74 -11.78
CA ILE A 17 -5.78 -7.32 -10.77
C ILE A 17 -4.99 -6.71 -9.61
N THR A 18 -5.33 -5.47 -9.26
CA THR A 18 -4.83 -4.81 -8.04
C THR A 18 -5.95 -4.82 -7.02
N ILE A 19 -5.67 -5.33 -5.81
CA ILE A 19 -6.63 -5.41 -4.72
C ILE A 19 -6.12 -4.54 -3.57
N VAL A 20 -6.95 -3.59 -3.13
CA VAL A 20 -6.69 -2.76 -1.94
C VAL A 20 -7.59 -3.27 -0.82
N MET A 21 -6.98 -3.76 0.26
CA MET A 21 -7.70 -4.13 1.49
C MET A 21 -7.63 -2.94 2.46
N ASP A 22 -8.65 -2.09 2.45
CA ASP A 22 -8.64 -0.86 3.25
C ASP A 22 -8.56 -1.19 4.77
N GLY A 23 -7.68 -0.50 5.48
CA GLY A 23 -7.42 -0.71 6.91
C GLY A 23 -6.73 -2.02 7.31
N VAL A 24 -6.25 -2.84 6.36
CA VAL A 24 -5.54 -4.09 6.68
C VAL A 24 -4.03 -3.87 6.73
N GLY A 25 -3.49 -3.80 7.95
CA GLY A 25 -2.06 -3.60 8.22
C GLY A 25 -1.35 -4.82 8.81
N ILE A 26 -0.03 -4.69 8.98
CA ILE A 26 0.82 -5.70 9.62
C ILE A 26 1.30 -5.13 10.96
N SER A 27 1.13 -5.89 12.04
CA SER A 27 1.59 -5.53 13.38
C SER A 27 2.03 -6.78 14.15
N ASP A 28 3.10 -6.65 14.93
CA ASP A 28 3.59 -7.71 15.81
C ASP A 28 2.73 -7.84 17.08
N ARG A 29 1.97 -6.79 17.43
CA ARG A 29 1.04 -6.82 18.57
C ARG A 29 -0.07 -7.83 18.31
N ALA A 30 -0.28 -8.73 19.27
CA ALA A 30 -1.37 -9.72 19.21
C ALA A 30 -2.67 -9.20 19.83
N GLU A 31 -2.57 -8.48 20.95
CA GLU A 31 -3.72 -7.92 21.64
C GLU A 31 -4.44 -6.87 20.77
N GLY A 32 -5.76 -7.02 20.61
CA GLY A 32 -6.60 -6.13 19.79
C GLY A 32 -6.37 -6.23 18.27
N ASN A 33 -5.53 -7.16 17.82
CA ASN A 33 -5.21 -7.30 16.40
C ASN A 33 -6.20 -8.23 15.69
N ALA A 34 -7.25 -7.63 15.12
CA ALA A 34 -8.28 -8.35 14.39
C ALA A 34 -7.74 -9.11 13.16
N VAL A 35 -6.75 -8.55 12.45
CA VAL A 35 -6.14 -9.19 11.26
C VAL A 35 -5.45 -10.48 11.65
N LYS A 36 -4.68 -10.47 12.75
CA LYS A 36 -3.97 -11.65 13.26
C LYS A 36 -4.92 -12.69 13.88
N ALA A 37 -6.05 -12.26 14.42
CA ALA A 37 -7.06 -13.15 15.01
C ALA A 37 -8.00 -13.78 13.97
N ALA A 38 -8.08 -13.21 12.75
CA ALA A 38 -8.95 -13.68 11.70
C ALA A 38 -8.43 -14.97 11.05
N ASN A 39 -9.35 -15.79 10.53
CA ASN A 39 -9.00 -16.93 9.68
C ASN A 39 -8.80 -16.46 8.23
N THR A 40 -7.55 -16.32 7.78
CA THR A 40 -7.18 -15.73 6.48
C THR A 40 -6.48 -16.71 5.52
N PRO A 41 -7.05 -17.90 5.25
CA PRO A 41 -6.33 -18.98 4.58
C PRO A 41 -5.81 -18.62 3.18
N THR A 42 -6.54 -17.77 2.46
CA THR A 42 -6.10 -17.27 1.13
C THR A 42 -4.91 -16.32 1.25
N LEU A 43 -4.94 -15.37 2.19
CA LEU A 43 -3.82 -14.44 2.38
C LEU A 43 -2.59 -15.18 2.92
N ASP A 44 -2.79 -16.13 3.83
CA ASP A 44 -1.73 -16.96 4.40
C ASP A 44 -1.06 -17.83 3.32
N TYR A 45 -1.87 -18.44 2.45
CA TYR A 45 -1.37 -19.19 1.29
C TYR A 45 -0.55 -18.28 0.36
N LEU A 46 -1.06 -17.09 0.04
CA LEU A 46 -0.35 -16.15 -0.84
C LEU A 46 0.98 -15.69 -0.22
N ALA A 47 0.98 -15.33 1.06
CA ALA A 47 2.17 -14.88 1.79
C ALA A 47 3.24 -15.97 1.90
N LYS A 48 2.84 -17.25 1.99
CA LYS A 48 3.77 -18.38 2.07
C LYS A 48 4.36 -18.80 0.72
N ASN A 49 3.59 -18.68 -0.37
CA ASN A 49 3.95 -19.27 -1.66
C ASN A 49 4.42 -18.26 -2.72
N TYR A 50 4.27 -16.96 -2.48
CA TYR A 50 4.67 -15.91 -3.41
C TYR A 50 5.50 -14.83 -2.71
N HIS A 51 6.17 -13.98 -3.50
CA HIS A 51 6.93 -12.86 -2.96
C HIS A 51 6.01 -11.82 -2.34
N CYS A 52 6.20 -11.55 -1.06
CA CYS A 52 5.51 -10.50 -0.32
C CYS A 52 6.53 -9.52 0.28
N PHE A 53 6.21 -8.23 0.19
CA PHE A 53 7.03 -7.16 0.73
C PHE A 53 6.18 -6.29 1.65
N LYS A 54 6.81 -5.73 2.68
CA LYS A 54 6.19 -4.72 3.54
C LYS A 54 6.51 -3.34 2.98
N LEU A 55 5.52 -2.45 2.94
CA LEU A 55 5.67 -1.06 2.51
C LEU A 55 5.28 -0.13 3.66
N LYS A 56 5.92 1.04 3.73
CA LYS A 56 5.43 2.13 4.57
C LYS A 56 4.16 2.70 3.93
N ALA A 57 3.09 2.84 4.71
CA ALA A 57 1.79 3.36 4.27
C ALA A 57 1.31 4.54 5.14
N HIS A 58 2.23 5.23 5.80
CA HIS A 58 1.98 6.36 6.69
C HIS A 58 3.16 7.34 6.63
N GLY A 59 2.99 8.49 7.27
CA GLY A 59 4.02 9.50 7.39
C GLY A 59 4.55 10.06 6.07
N THR A 60 5.83 10.43 6.07
CA THR A 60 6.48 11.07 4.92
C THR A 60 6.52 10.17 3.68
N ALA A 61 6.45 8.84 3.86
CA ALA A 61 6.40 7.86 2.78
C ALA A 61 5.13 7.95 1.90
N VAL A 62 4.06 8.56 2.41
CA VAL A 62 2.81 8.82 1.68
C VAL A 62 2.50 10.31 1.59
N GLY A 63 3.47 11.17 1.92
CA GLY A 63 3.36 12.61 1.77
C GLY A 63 2.79 13.36 2.97
N LEU A 64 2.66 12.71 4.13
CA LEU A 64 2.23 13.38 5.37
C LEU A 64 3.38 14.18 6.01
N PRO A 65 3.08 15.18 6.86
CA PRO A 65 4.09 16.06 7.45
C PRO A 65 5.17 15.37 8.29
N SER A 66 4.82 14.36 9.09
CA SER A 66 5.70 13.65 10.00
C SER A 66 5.55 12.13 9.88
N ASP A 67 6.61 11.39 10.23
CA ASP A 67 6.55 9.92 10.33
C ASP A 67 5.62 9.42 11.45
N ASP A 68 5.21 10.28 12.38
CA ASP A 68 4.22 9.95 13.41
C ASP A 68 2.77 10.04 12.90
N ASP A 69 2.55 10.65 11.72
CA ASP A 69 1.21 10.81 11.16
C ASP A 69 0.68 9.50 10.59
N MET A 70 -0.48 9.08 11.10
CA MET A 70 -1.16 7.88 10.63
C MET A 70 -1.63 8.06 9.18
N GLY A 71 -1.40 7.03 8.36
CA GLY A 71 -1.94 6.96 7.01
C GLY A 71 -3.47 6.94 6.99
N ASN A 72 -4.03 7.26 5.84
CA ASN A 72 -5.47 7.19 5.58
C ASN A 72 -5.73 6.77 4.12
N SER A 73 -7.00 6.49 3.81
CA SER A 73 -7.39 6.01 2.49
C SER A 73 -7.05 7.00 1.37
N GLU A 74 -7.23 8.31 1.58
CA GLU A 74 -6.95 9.33 0.55
C GLU A 74 -5.46 9.37 0.18
N VAL A 75 -4.58 9.52 1.18
CA VAL A 75 -3.14 9.60 0.92
C VAL A 75 -2.59 8.28 0.37
N GLY A 76 -3.13 7.15 0.82
CA GLY A 76 -2.76 5.82 0.32
C GLY A 76 -3.16 5.60 -1.14
N HIS A 77 -4.40 5.93 -1.52
CA HIS A 77 -4.85 5.80 -2.90
C HIS A 77 -4.11 6.77 -3.83
N ASN A 78 -3.81 7.99 -3.37
CA ASN A 78 -3.02 8.96 -4.13
C ASN A 78 -1.60 8.45 -4.39
N ALA A 79 -0.91 7.92 -3.37
CA ALA A 79 0.44 7.36 -3.54
C ALA A 79 0.44 6.17 -4.50
N LEU A 80 -0.51 5.23 -4.35
CA LEU A 80 -0.61 4.04 -5.21
C LEU A 80 -0.97 4.39 -6.66
N GLY A 81 -1.96 5.26 -6.86
CA GLY A 81 -2.47 5.61 -8.18
C GLY A 81 -1.52 6.51 -8.97
N SER A 82 -0.78 7.37 -8.29
CA SER A 82 0.17 8.28 -8.95
C SER A 82 1.56 7.70 -9.15
N GLY A 83 1.93 6.67 -8.39
CA GLY A 83 3.27 6.09 -8.42
C GLY A 83 4.37 7.04 -7.91
N GLN A 84 4.01 8.09 -7.18
CA GLN A 84 4.94 9.06 -6.60
C GLN A 84 4.43 9.59 -5.26
N VAL A 85 5.33 10.13 -4.45
CA VAL A 85 5.00 10.77 -3.18
C VAL A 85 4.76 12.25 -3.43
N PHE A 86 3.54 12.72 -3.16
CA PHE A 86 3.19 14.14 -3.20
C PHE A 86 3.11 14.68 -1.79
N GLU A 87 3.61 15.90 -1.55
CA GLU A 87 3.32 16.58 -0.28
C GLU A 87 1.82 16.80 -0.17
N GLN A 88 1.21 16.15 0.81
CA GLN A 88 -0.20 16.34 1.12
C GLN A 88 -0.33 17.64 1.91
N GLY A 89 -1.34 18.45 1.56
CA GLY A 89 -1.53 19.82 2.03
C GLY A 89 -1.77 20.03 3.53
N ALA A 90 -1.45 19.05 4.37
CA ALA A 90 -1.48 19.17 5.83
C ALA A 90 -0.22 19.87 6.42
N LYS A 91 0.62 20.51 5.60
CA LYS A 91 1.54 21.56 6.07
C LYS A 91 0.75 22.86 6.27
N LEU A 92 0.00 22.96 7.35
CA LEU A 92 -0.48 24.23 7.92
C LEU A 92 0.21 24.44 9.27
#